data_AF-A0A7J3AE43-F1
#
_entry.id   AF-A0A7J3AE43-F1
#
_cell.length_a   1.000
_cell.length_b   1.000
_cell.length_c   1.000
_cell.angle_alpha   90.00
_cell.angle_beta   90.00
_cell.angle_gamma   90.00
#
_symmetry.space_group_name_H-M   'P 1'
#
loop_
_entity.id
_entity.type
_entity.pdbx_description
1 polymer ?
#
loop_
_entity_poly.entity_id
_entity_poly.type
_entity_poly.pdbx_seq_one_letter_code
_entity_poly.pdbx_strand_id
1 'polypeptide(L)'
;SQNPKMLAINFLLTWVAWLVHTSAVYLAFMAFNYPISIVAATLGGTLMSLSHILPATPGYVGSYEAFWMIVFTMLGVTEIDVLMAIGVISHIIGTIPVIAVGCISIIWLGVSFEEIFSLKDYNITQNH
;
A
#
# COMPACT_ATOMS: atom_id res chain seq x y z
N SER A 1 20.24 22.65 7.84
CA SER A 1 20.81 22.44 6.49
C SER A 1 20.72 20.96 6.18
N GLN A 2 20.18 20.57 5.01
CA GLN A 2 20.14 19.15 4.65
C GLN A 2 21.56 18.66 4.33
N ASN A 3 21.98 17.58 5.01
CA ASN A 3 23.27 16.94 4.74
C ASN A 3 23.20 16.27 3.35
N PRO A 4 24.09 16.60 2.39
CA PRO A 4 24.04 16.06 1.03
C PRO A 4 24.15 14.52 0.99
N LYS A 5 24.83 13.92 1.97
CA LYS A 5 24.88 12.46 2.14
C LYS A 5 23.51 11.89 2.49
N MET A 6 22.78 12.56 3.38
CA MET A 6 21.43 12.14 3.79
C MET A 6 20.44 12.28 2.63
N LEU A 7 20.57 13.34 1.83
CA LEU A 7 19.78 13.51 0.61
C LEU A 7 20.04 12.36 -0.39
N ALA A 8 21.31 12.03 -0.65
CA ALA A 8 21.67 10.92 -1.54
C ALA A 8 21.13 9.56 -1.04
N ILE A 9 21.21 9.29 0.26
CA ILE A 9 20.67 8.08 0.88
C ILE A 9 19.15 8.02 0.71
N ASN A 10 18.44 9.13 0.95
CA ASN A 10 16.99 9.17 0.78
C ASN A 10 16.57 8.93 -0.67
N PHE A 11 17.28 9.52 -1.64
CA PHE A 11 17.03 9.25 -3.06
C PHE A 11 17.23 7.77 -3.39
N LEU A 12 18.33 7.17 -2.92
CA LEU A 12 18.60 5.75 -3.14
C LEU A 12 17.52 4.86 -2.52
N LEU A 13 17.14 5.10 -1.26
CA LEU A 13 16.10 4.36 -0.56
C LEU A 13 14.75 4.49 -1.27
N THR A 14 14.43 5.69 -1.77
CA THR A 14 13.21 5.94 -2.54
C THR A 14 13.22 5.10 -3.82
N TRP A 15 14.32 5.12 -4.58
CA TRP A 15 14.46 4.30 -5.78
C TRP A 15 14.33 2.81 -5.50
N VAL A 16 14.95 2.32 -4.43
CA VAL A 16 14.82 0.91 -4.01
C VAL A 16 13.36 0.58 -3.66
N ALA A 17 12.67 1.46 -2.95
CA ALA A 17 11.26 1.26 -2.61
C ALA A 17 10.39 1.19 -3.87
N TRP A 18 10.62 2.06 -4.86
CA TRP A 18 9.91 2.01 -6.14
C TRP A 18 10.19 0.74 -6.93
N LEU A 19 11.45 0.27 -6.97
CA LEU A 19 11.81 -0.97 -7.64
C LEU A 19 11.14 -2.19 -6.98
N VAL A 20 11.11 -2.24 -5.65
CA VAL A 20 10.40 -3.28 -4.90
C VAL A 20 8.90 -3.23 -5.18
N HIS A 21 8.31 -2.03 -5.17
CA HIS A 21 6.89 -1.82 -5.46
C HIS A 21 6.51 -2.29 -6.87
N THR A 22 7.24 -1.84 -7.90
CA THR A 22 7.03 -2.28 -9.28
C THR A 22 7.20 -3.78 -9.43
N SER A 23 8.22 -4.36 -8.79
CA SER A 23 8.44 -5.80 -8.82
C SER A 23 7.29 -6.57 -8.17
N ALA A 24 6.77 -6.09 -7.04
CA ALA A 24 5.61 -6.71 -6.38
C ALA A 24 4.37 -6.72 -7.27
N VAL A 25 4.05 -5.59 -7.92
CA VAL A 25 2.95 -5.50 -8.88
C VAL A 25 3.17 -6.45 -10.05
N TYR A 26 4.35 -6.41 -10.68
CA TYR A 26 4.68 -7.29 -11.80
C TYR A 26 4.55 -8.77 -11.43
N LEU A 27 5.12 -9.17 -10.29
CA LEU A 27 5.07 -10.54 -9.79
C LEU A 27 3.65 -10.98 -9.41
N ALA A 28 2.79 -10.06 -8.95
CA ALA A 28 1.38 -10.38 -8.69
C ALA A 28 0.67 -10.82 -9.98
N PHE A 29 0.91 -10.15 -11.11
CA PHE A 29 0.38 -10.60 -12.41
C PHE A 29 1.01 -11.93 -12.86
N MET A 30 2.33 -12.09 -12.69
CA MET A 30 3.02 -13.34 -13.05
C MET A 30 2.52 -14.54 -12.23
N ALA A 31 2.15 -14.34 -10.96
CA ALA A 31 1.63 -15.40 -10.10
C ALA A 31 0.30 -16.01 -10.61
N PHE A 32 -0.44 -15.26 -11.43
CA PHE A 32 -1.67 -15.70 -12.08
C PHE A 32 -1.45 -16.07 -13.55
N ASN A 33 -0.20 -16.22 -13.99
CA ASN A 33 0.19 -16.47 -15.38
C ASN A 33 -0.34 -15.42 -16.37
N TYR A 34 -0.58 -14.18 -15.92
CA TYR A 34 -1.04 -13.11 -16.79
C TYR A 34 0.15 -12.26 -17.28
N PRO A 35 0.54 -12.30 -18.57
CA PRO A 35 1.71 -11.58 -19.08
C PRO A 35 1.44 -10.08 -19.16
N ILE A 36 1.85 -9.34 -18.14
CA ILE A 36 1.86 -7.87 -18.15
C ILE A 36 3.23 -7.35 -18.61
N SER A 37 3.26 -6.21 -19.31
CA SER A 37 4.53 -5.53 -19.59
C SER A 37 5.06 -4.85 -18.33
N ILE A 38 6.40 -4.76 -18.19
CA ILE A 38 7.02 -4.03 -17.07
C ILE A 38 6.58 -2.56 -17.05
N VAL A 39 6.38 -1.95 -18.22
CA VAL A 39 5.91 -0.57 -18.35
C VAL A 39 4.50 -0.40 -17.77
N ALA A 40 3.57 -1.31 -18.11
CA ALA A 40 2.22 -1.28 -17.57
C ALA A 40 2.20 -1.57 -16.06
N ALA A 41 3.04 -2.49 -15.56
CA ALA A 41 3.17 -2.74 -14.12
C ALA A 41 3.70 -1.51 -13.35
N THR A 42 4.72 -0.82 -13.89
CA THR A 42 5.26 0.41 -13.29
C THR A 42 4.23 1.54 -13.30
N LEU A 43 3.60 1.80 -14.45
CA LEU A 43 2.57 2.84 -14.57
C LEU A 43 1.36 2.55 -13.69
N GLY A 44 0.87 1.30 -13.70
CA GLY A 44 -0.25 0.88 -12.88
C GLY A 44 0.07 0.98 -11.38
N GLY A 45 1.25 0.50 -10.96
CA GLY A 45 1.72 0.67 -9.59
C GLY A 45 1.84 2.12 -9.15
N THR A 46 2.26 3.02 -10.06
CA THR A 46 2.35 4.46 -9.81
C THR A 46 0.96 5.07 -9.65
N LEU A 47 0.04 4.79 -10.58
CA LEU A 47 -1.34 5.27 -10.51
C LEU A 47 -2.07 4.76 -9.26
N MET A 48 -1.79 3.53 -8.84
CA MET A 48 -2.26 3.00 -7.55
C MET A 48 -1.67 3.79 -6.38
N SER A 49 -0.40 4.18 -6.40
CA SER A 49 0.15 5.04 -5.35
C SER A 49 -0.53 6.41 -5.30
N LEU A 50 -0.93 6.98 -6.45
CA LEU A 50 -1.71 8.22 -6.48
C LEU A 50 -3.13 8.05 -5.91
N SER A 51 -3.76 6.89 -6.07
CA SER A 51 -5.12 6.68 -5.57
C SER A 51 -5.21 6.82 -4.05
N HIS A 52 -4.12 6.56 -3.32
CA HIS A 52 -4.01 6.71 -1.86
C HIS A 52 -4.24 8.15 -1.35
N ILE A 53 -4.15 9.15 -2.23
CA ILE A 53 -4.47 10.55 -1.91
C ILE A 53 -6.00 10.75 -1.81
N LEU A 54 -6.77 9.91 -2.48
CA LEU A 54 -8.22 10.02 -2.56
C LEU A 54 -8.89 9.47 -1.28
N PRO A 55 -10.09 9.97 -0.93
CA PRO A 55 -10.88 9.38 0.15
C PRO A 55 -11.16 7.91 -0.13
N ALA A 56 -11.01 7.08 0.90
CA ALA A 56 -11.22 5.64 0.81
C ALA A 56 -11.86 5.07 2.06
N THR A 57 -12.42 3.88 1.93
CA THR A 57 -12.97 3.10 3.04
C THR A 57 -11.89 2.72 4.06
N PRO A 58 -12.26 2.44 5.32
CA PRO A 58 -11.33 1.92 6.31
C PRO A 58 -10.59 0.68 5.81
N GLY A 59 -9.26 0.68 5.97
CA GLY A 59 -8.41 -0.42 5.48
C GLY A 59 -8.37 -0.56 3.97
N TYR A 60 -8.85 0.44 3.20
CA TYR A 60 -8.87 0.42 1.74
C TYR A 60 -9.70 -0.71 1.11
N VAL A 61 -10.55 -1.40 1.89
CA VAL A 61 -11.33 -2.56 1.44
C VAL A 61 -12.41 -2.12 0.44
N GLY A 62 -12.39 -2.70 -0.76
CA GLY A 62 -13.26 -2.32 -1.88
C GLY A 62 -12.72 -1.14 -2.67
N SER A 63 -12.17 -0.11 -2.00
CA SER A 63 -11.53 1.03 -2.68
C SER A 63 -10.26 0.60 -3.43
N TYR A 64 -9.42 -0.23 -2.82
CA TYR A 64 -8.21 -0.76 -3.46
C TYR A 64 -8.57 -1.50 -4.75
N GLU A 65 -9.51 -2.44 -4.67
CA GLU A 65 -9.93 -3.29 -5.76
C GLU A 65 -10.58 -2.47 -6.87
N ALA A 66 -11.41 -1.48 -6.52
CA ALA A 66 -12.01 -0.57 -7.50
C ALA A 66 -10.95 0.22 -8.28
N PHE A 67 -9.97 0.83 -7.59
CA PHE A 67 -8.89 1.54 -8.26
C PHE A 67 -7.99 0.61 -9.07
N TRP A 68 -7.70 -0.58 -8.55
CA TRP A 68 -6.93 -1.61 -9.25
C TRP A 68 -7.59 -1.98 -10.58
N MET A 69 -8.89 -2.27 -10.55
CA MET A 69 -9.67 -2.57 -11.74
C MET A 69 -9.65 -1.40 -12.73
N ILE A 70 -9.94 -0.18 -12.28
CA ILE A 70 -9.95 1.01 -13.14
C ILE A 70 -8.58 1.21 -13.81
N VAL A 71 -7.50 1.20 -13.03
CA VAL A 71 -6.14 1.46 -13.51
C VAL A 71 -5.72 0.43 -14.55
N PHE A 72 -5.83 -0.85 -14.24
CA PHE A 72 -5.31 -1.90 -15.12
C PHE A 72 -6.20 -2.20 -16.32
N THR A 73 -7.52 -1.97 -16.22
CA THR A 73 -8.39 -2.01 -17.41
C THR A 73 -8.06 -0.86 -18.38
N MET A 74 -7.80 0.35 -17.89
CA MET A 74 -7.32 1.46 -18.73
C MET A 74 -5.95 1.18 -19.37
N LEU A 75 -5.12 0.36 -18.72
CA LEU A 75 -3.83 -0.10 -19.27
C LEU A 75 -3.96 -1.32 -20.19
N GLY A 76 -5.19 -1.75 -20.51
CA GLY A 76 -5.47 -2.77 -21.51
C GLY A 76 -5.62 -4.20 -20.98
N VAL A 77 -5.74 -4.39 -19.66
CA VAL A 77 -6.07 -5.71 -19.09
C VAL A 77 -7.56 -6.00 -19.30
N THR A 78 -7.88 -7.07 -20.02
CA THR A 78 -9.25 -7.41 -20.43
C THR A 78 -9.87 -8.55 -19.63
N GLU A 79 -9.06 -9.40 -18.98
CA GLU A 79 -9.53 -10.53 -18.17
C GLU A 79 -9.97 -10.05 -16.79
N ILE A 80 -11.19 -9.51 -16.70
CA ILE A 80 -11.75 -8.83 -15.52
C ILE A 80 -11.74 -9.73 -14.26
N ASP A 81 -12.14 -10.99 -14.38
CA ASP A 81 -12.19 -11.91 -13.24
C ASP A 81 -10.80 -12.21 -12.68
N VAL A 82 -9.82 -12.42 -13.57
CA VAL A 82 -8.42 -12.63 -13.20
C VAL A 82 -7.84 -11.36 -12.60
N LEU A 83 -8.11 -10.19 -13.20
CA LEU A 83 -7.63 -8.91 -12.70
C LEU A 83 -8.17 -8.61 -11.29
N MET A 84 -9.44 -8.91 -11.04
CA MET A 84 -10.06 -8.76 -9.71
C MET A 84 -9.42 -9.71 -8.71
N ALA A 85 -9.17 -10.97 -9.10
CA ALA A 85 -8.49 -11.95 -8.24
C ALA A 85 -7.06 -11.49 -7.89
N ILE A 86 -6.30 -10.99 -8.88
CA ILE A 86 -4.97 -10.42 -8.65
C ILE A 86 -5.06 -9.24 -7.68
N GLY A 87 -6.01 -8.32 -7.88
CA GLY A 87 -6.20 -7.15 -7.03
C GLY A 87 -6.49 -7.53 -5.57
N VAL A 88 -7.45 -8.42 -5.34
CA VAL A 88 -7.81 -8.90 -3.99
C VAL A 88 -6.62 -9.59 -3.32
N ILE A 89 -5.95 -10.51 -4.01
CA ILE A 89 -4.80 -11.23 -3.44
C ILE A 89 -3.64 -10.27 -3.16
N SER A 90 -3.37 -9.31 -4.05
CA SER A 90 -2.34 -8.29 -3.85
C SER A 90 -2.64 -7.43 -2.63
N HIS A 91 -3.90 -7.03 -2.44
CA HIS A 91 -4.33 -6.26 -1.28
C HIS A 91 -4.14 -7.05 0.01
N ILE A 92 -4.58 -8.31 0.04
CA ILE A 92 -4.44 -9.20 1.21
C ILE A 92 -2.95 -9.39 1.57
N ILE A 93 -2.12 -9.71 0.58
CA ILE A 93 -0.68 -9.94 0.77
C ILE A 93 0.03 -8.65 1.21
N GLY A 94 -0.39 -7.49 0.71
CA GLY A 94 0.17 -6.20 1.12
C GLY A 94 -0.24 -5.80 2.54
N THR A 95 -1.49 -6.08 2.92
CA THR A 95 -2.08 -5.57 4.17
C THR A 95 -1.79 -6.48 5.37
N ILE A 96 -1.86 -7.81 5.22
CA ILE A 96 -1.68 -8.75 6.36
C ILE A 96 -0.32 -8.56 7.06
N PRO A 97 0.83 -8.51 6.37
CA PRO A 97 2.13 -8.34 7.02
C PRO A 97 2.24 -7.01 7.77
N VAL A 98 1.67 -5.94 7.21
CA VAL A 98 1.68 -4.61 7.85
C VAL A 98 0.87 -4.65 9.15
N ILE A 99 -0.33 -5.26 9.12
CA ILE A 99 -1.15 -5.45 10.33
C ILE A 99 -0.39 -6.31 11.35
N ALA A 100 0.20 -7.43 10.92
CA ALA A 100 0.93 -8.33 11.81
C ALA A 100 2.10 -7.63 12.52
N VAL A 101 2.92 -6.89 11.77
CA VAL A 101 4.04 -6.10 12.33
C VAL A 101 3.53 -5.03 13.28
N GLY A 102 2.43 -4.35 12.94
CA GLY A 102 1.79 -3.36 13.81
C GLY A 102 1.33 -3.98 15.14
N CYS A 103 0.64 -5.11 15.09
CA CYS A 103 0.20 -5.84 16.28
C CYS A 103 1.38 -6.30 17.14
N ILE A 104 2.42 -6.89 16.52
CA ILE A 104 3.64 -7.32 17.22
C ILE A 104 4.31 -6.12 17.90
N SER A 105 4.36 -4.97 17.23
CA SER A 105 4.97 -3.74 17.78
C SER A 105 4.21 -3.22 19.00
N ILE A 106 2.87 -3.25 18.98
CA ILE A 106 2.03 -2.85 20.13
C ILE A 106 2.29 -3.75 21.34
N ILE A 107 2.28 -5.08 21.11
CA ILE A 107 2.57 -6.07 22.17
C ILE A 107 3.97 -5.85 22.73
N TRP A 108 4.96 -5.60 21.86
CA TRP A 108 6.35 -5.38 22.26
C TRP A 108 6.56 -4.10 23.06
N LEU A 109 5.83 -3.03 22.74
CA LEU A 109 5.87 -1.77 23.49
C LEU A 109 5.14 -1.85 24.84
N GLY A 110 4.37 -2.93 25.09
CA GLY A 110 3.63 -3.12 26.34
C GLY A 110 2.44 -2.16 26.51
N VAL A 111 2.02 -1.48 25.44
CA VAL A 111 0.92 -0.51 25.46
C VAL A 111 -0.39 -1.24 25.14
N SER A 112 -1.43 -0.99 25.95
CA SER A 112 -2.75 -1.54 25.66
C SER A 112 -3.53 -0.65 24.68
N PHE A 113 -4.44 -1.23 23.90
CA PHE A 113 -5.34 -0.45 23.05
C PHE A 113 -6.18 0.56 23.87
N GLU A 114 -6.57 0.19 25.09
CA GLU A 114 -7.33 1.03 26.01
C GLU A 114 -6.55 2.30 26.40
N GLU A 115 -5.26 2.17 26.65
CA GLU A 115 -4.37 3.29 26.97
C GLU A 115 -4.20 4.23 25.77
N ILE A 116 -4.09 3.69 24.54
CA ILE A 116 -4.00 4.49 23.31
C ILE A 116 -5.29 5.29 23.07
N PHE A 117 -6.46 4.68 23.26
CA PHE A 117 -7.74 5.37 23.09
C PHE A 117 -8.02 6.38 24.22
N SER A 118 -7.64 6.07 25.46
CA SER A 118 -7.78 6.97 26.61
C SER A 118 -6.91 8.25 26.49
N LEU A 119 -5.68 8.12 25.97
CA LEU A 119 -4.79 9.27 25.74
C LEU A 119 -5.35 10.26 24.70
N LYS A 120 -6.15 9.78 23.75
CA LYS A 120 -6.85 10.62 22.78
C LYS A 120 -7.95 11.44 23.45
N ASP A 121 -8.70 10.84 24.36
CA ASP A 121 -9.81 11.51 25.05
C ASP A 121 -9.34 12.54 26.09
N TYR A 122 -8.26 12.25 26.83
CA TYR A 122 -7.67 13.18 27.80
C TYR A 122 -7.20 14.49 27.13
N ASN A 123 -6.55 14.41 25.97
CA ASN A 123 -6.07 15.58 25.22
C ASN A 123 -7.20 16.45 24.62
N ILE A 124 -8.40 15.89 24.43
CA ILE A 124 -9.59 16.65 23.98
C ILE A 124 -10.18 17.44 25.15
N THR A 125 -10.18 16.87 26.37
CA THR A 125 -10.75 17.53 27.56
C THR A 125 -9.91 18.68 28.14
N GLN A 126 -8.61 18.76 27.85
CA GLN A 126 -7.71 19.82 28.36
C GLN A 126 -7.55 21.02 27.41
N ASN A 127 -8.07 20.94 26.18
CA ASN A 127 -8.02 22.02 25.18
C ASN A 127 -9.38 22.75 25.01
N HIS A 128 -10.30 22.54 25.94
CA HIS A 128 -11.56 23.28 26.12
C HIS A 128 -11.61 23.89 27.52
#